data_AF-A0A1G6Z1L6-F1
#
_entry.id   AF-A0A1G6Z1L6-F1
#
_cell.length_a   1.000
_cell.length_b   1.000
_cell.length_c   1.000
_cell.angle_alpha   90.00
_cell.angle_beta   90.00
_cell.angle_gamma   90.00
#
_symmetry.space_group_name_H-M   'P 1'
#
loop_
_entity.id
_entity.type
_entity.pdbx_description
1 polymer ?
#
loop_
_entity_poly.entity_id
_entity_poly.type
_entity_poly.pdbx_seq_one_letter_code
_entity_poly.pdbx_strand_id
1 'polypeptide(L)'
;MQYDDLIRDARNRELMQSTRLRAALNAVYSCCKPAESLERVLETLDLNFADAKLLIALRYWVERVAPEGPLPMSPEDAIALAERVYKINGGK
;
A
#
# COMPACT_ATOMS: atom_id res chain seq x y z
N MET A 1 15.03 -5.00 -0.52
CA MET A 1 15.18 -4.78 -1.98
C MET A 1 13.85 -4.44 -2.63
N GLN A 2 12.88 -5.36 -2.71
CA GLN A 2 11.63 -5.05 -3.44
C GLN A 2 10.78 -3.94 -2.77
N TYR A 3 10.72 -3.89 -1.44
CA TYR A 3 10.04 -2.82 -0.69
C TYR A 3 10.66 -1.43 -0.90
N ASP A 4 12.00 -1.31 -0.76
CA ASP A 4 12.70 -0.03 -0.84
C ASP A 4 12.53 0.66 -2.20
N ASP A 5 12.60 -0.12 -3.30
CA ASP A 5 12.37 0.41 -4.64
C ASP A 5 10.92 0.90 -4.81
N LEU A 6 9.95 0.15 -4.29
CA LEU A 6 8.52 0.52 -4.35
C LEU A 6 8.21 1.76 -3.51
N ILE A 7 8.82 1.90 -2.33
CA ILE A 7 8.71 3.12 -1.52
C ILE A 7 9.42 4.30 -2.16
N ARG A 8 10.57 4.09 -2.83
CA ARG A 8 11.23 5.15 -3.60
C ARG A 8 10.32 5.67 -4.70
N ASP A 9 9.67 4.78 -5.44
CA ASP A 9 8.72 5.17 -6.49
C ASP A 9 7.47 5.85 -5.90
N ALA A 10 6.94 5.38 -4.78
CA ALA A 10 5.82 6.02 -4.10
C ALA A 10 6.17 7.46 -3.66
N ARG A 11 7.42 7.70 -3.22
CA ARG A 11 7.93 9.01 -2.82
C ARG A 11 8.34 9.89 -4.01
N ASN A 12 8.49 9.34 -5.21
CA ASN A 12 8.91 10.10 -6.38
C ASN A 12 7.80 11.07 -6.82
N ARG A 13 8.01 12.36 -6.55
CA ARG A 13 7.06 13.43 -6.88
C ARG A 13 6.95 13.72 -8.37
N GLU A 14 7.87 13.21 -9.18
CA GLU A 14 7.81 13.31 -10.64
C GLU A 14 6.80 12.30 -11.23
N LEU A 15 6.43 11.27 -10.48
CA LEU A 15 5.41 10.30 -10.89
C LEU A 15 4.00 10.83 -10.61
N MET A 16 3.05 10.38 -11.44
CA MET A 16 1.63 10.65 -11.21
C MET A 16 1.19 10.11 -9.85
N GLN A 17 0.25 10.81 -9.22
CA GLN A 17 -0.29 10.40 -7.91
C GLN A 17 -0.85 8.97 -7.94
N SER A 18 -1.50 8.57 -9.03
CA SER A 18 -1.99 7.20 -9.27
C SER A 18 -0.87 6.16 -9.26
N THR A 19 0.26 6.45 -9.92
CA THR A 19 1.45 5.59 -9.93
C THR A 19 2.06 5.48 -8.53
N ARG A 20 2.14 6.60 -7.82
CA ARG A 20 2.66 6.65 -6.45
C ARG A 20 1.79 5.83 -5.48
N LEU A 21 0.47 5.92 -5.60
CA LEU A 21 -0.50 5.12 -4.85
C LEU A 21 -0.37 3.62 -5.15
N ARG A 22 -0.20 3.26 -6.42
CA ARG A 22 0.02 1.86 -6.82
C ARG A 22 1.34 1.32 -6.29
N ALA A 23 2.41 2.12 -6.32
CA ALA A 23 3.71 1.76 -5.77
C ALA A 23 3.62 1.53 -4.24
N ALA A 24 2.92 2.40 -3.51
CA ALA A 24 2.68 2.22 -2.07
C ALA A 24 1.90 0.93 -1.76
N LEU A 25 0.86 0.62 -2.52
CA LEU A 25 0.11 -0.64 -2.36
C LEU A 25 0.98 -1.86 -2.65
N ASN A 26 1.77 -1.83 -3.71
CA ASN A 26 2.70 -2.90 -4.04
C ASN A 26 3.76 -3.07 -2.94
N ALA A 27 4.23 -1.98 -2.31
CA ALA A 27 5.14 -2.04 -1.19
C ALA A 27 4.51 -2.79 -0.01
N VAL A 28 3.24 -2.53 0.30
CA VAL A 28 2.49 -3.31 1.31
C VAL A 28 2.42 -4.79 0.93
N TYR A 29 2.06 -5.13 -0.30
CA TYR A 29 2.01 -6.53 -0.74
C TYR A 29 3.39 -7.20 -0.71
N SER A 30 4.46 -6.47 -1.00
CA SER A 30 5.83 -6.97 -0.90
C SER A 30 6.22 -7.34 0.54
N CYS A 31 5.61 -6.70 1.54
CA CYS A 31 5.77 -7.11 2.94
C CYS A 31 5.02 -8.41 3.24
N CYS A 32 3.99 -8.76 2.46
CA CYS A 32 3.12 -9.89 2.72
C CYS A 32 3.58 -11.11 1.91
N LYS A 33 3.39 -12.32 2.43
CA LYS A 33 3.76 -13.52 1.66
C LYS A 33 2.89 -13.61 0.40
N PRO A 34 3.46 -13.97 -0.76
CA PRO A 34 2.80 -13.91 -2.08
C PRO A 34 1.58 -14.83 -2.28
N ALA A 35 1.16 -15.58 -1.26
CA ALA A 35 0.09 -16.57 -1.34
C ALA A 35 -1.12 -16.26 -0.44
N GLU A 36 -1.12 -15.13 0.26
CA GLU A 36 -2.18 -14.80 1.21
C GLU A 36 -3.13 -13.74 0.63
N SER A 37 -4.41 -14.08 0.57
CA SER A 37 -5.49 -13.12 0.27
C SER A 37 -5.37 -11.89 1.17
N LEU A 38 -5.82 -10.71 0.72
CA LEU A 38 -5.78 -9.48 1.53
C LEU A 38 -6.38 -9.70 2.92
N GLU A 39 -7.42 -10.51 3.04
CA GLU A 39 -8.02 -10.88 4.33
C GLU A 39 -7.00 -11.54 5.25
N ARG A 40 -6.23 -12.52 4.76
CA ARG A 40 -5.12 -13.12 5.51
C ARG A 40 -3.99 -12.14 5.78
N VAL A 41 -3.72 -11.21 4.86
CA VAL A 41 -2.77 -10.12 5.08
C VAL A 41 -3.24 -9.22 6.22
N LEU A 42 -4.52 -8.88 6.27
CA LEU A 42 -5.13 -8.09 7.35
C LEU A 42 -5.23 -8.88 8.66
N GLU A 43 -5.35 -10.21 8.61
CA GLU A 43 -5.31 -11.08 9.79
C GLU A 43 -3.89 -11.30 10.32
N THR A 44 -2.89 -11.32 9.44
CA THR A 44 -1.47 -11.52 9.81
C THR A 44 -0.77 -10.22 10.20
N LEU A 45 -1.19 -9.10 9.63
CA LEU A 45 -0.74 -7.78 10.05
C LEU A 45 -1.62 -7.34 11.22
N ASP A 46 -1.01 -7.04 12.36
CA ASP A 46 -1.67 -6.42 13.52
C ASP A 46 -2.01 -4.94 13.21
N LEU A 47 -2.84 -4.73 12.18
CA LEU A 47 -3.28 -3.42 11.74
C LEU A 47 -4.48 -2.99 12.57
N ASN A 48 -4.47 -1.72 12.96
CA ASN A 48 -5.68 -1.12 13.51
C ASN A 48 -6.78 -1.06 12.43
N PHE A 49 -8.03 -0.95 12.87
CA PHE A 49 -9.20 -0.91 12.00
C PHE A 49 -9.15 0.21 10.94
N ALA A 50 -8.55 1.36 11.27
CA ALA A 50 -8.44 2.49 10.34
C ALA A 50 -7.47 2.18 9.19
N ASP A 51 -6.31 1.61 9.49
CA ASP A 51 -5.31 1.22 8.50
C ASP A 51 -5.81 0.08 7.60
N ALA A 52 -6.53 -0.90 8.17
CA ALA A 52 -7.19 -1.95 7.39
C ALA A 52 -8.19 -1.36 6.39
N LYS A 53 -9.02 -0.40 6.82
CA LYS A 53 -10.01 0.26 5.96
C LYS A 53 -9.34 1.06 4.83
N LEU A 54 -8.23 1.75 5.12
CA LEU A 54 -7.44 2.46 4.12
C LEU A 54 -6.87 1.48 3.09
N LEU A 55 -6.31 0.36 3.52
CA LEU A 55 -5.74 -0.65 2.64
C LEU A 55 -6.79 -1.26 1.69
N ILE A 56 -7.97 -1.56 2.22
CA ILE A 56 -9.11 -2.08 1.44
C ILE A 56 -9.55 -1.05 0.39
N ALA A 57 -9.69 0.22 0.78
CA ALA A 57 -10.08 1.29 -0.14
C ALA A 57 -9.03 1.52 -1.24
N LEU A 58 -7.74 1.51 -0.88
CA LEU A 58 -6.64 1.64 -1.82
C LEU A 58 -6.61 0.49 -2.83
N ARG A 59 -6.78 -0.75 -2.37
CA ARG A 59 -6.87 -1.93 -3.24
C ARG A 59 -8.04 -1.84 -4.21
N TYR A 60 -9.24 -1.58 -3.67
CA TYR A 60 -10.45 -1.47 -4.48
C TYR A 60 -10.26 -0.44 -5.60
N TRP A 61 -9.68 0.70 -5.25
CA TRP A 61 -9.37 1.73 -6.23
C TRP A 61 -8.36 1.26 -7.28
N VAL A 62 -7.22 0.67 -6.88
CA VAL A 62 -6.20 0.18 -7.82
C VAL A 62 -6.74 -0.90 -8.77
N GLU A 63 -7.65 -1.77 -8.31
CA GLU A 63 -8.20 -2.87 -9.10
C GLU A 63 -9.36 -2.45 -10.01
N ARG A 64 -10.17 -1.47 -9.61
CA ARG A 64 -11.45 -1.17 -10.27
C ARG A 64 -11.60 0.24 -10.81
N VAL A 65 -10.72 1.16 -10.41
CA VAL A 65 -10.91 2.60 -10.62
C VAL A 65 -9.67 3.27 -11.21
N ALA A 66 -8.48 2.78 -10.89
CA ALA A 66 -7.23 3.32 -11.42
C ALA A 66 -7.11 3.11 -12.94
N PRO A 67 -6.56 4.07 -13.69
CA PRO A 67 -5.97 5.34 -13.24
C PRO A 67 -6.93 6.56 -13.28
N GLU A 68 -8.20 6.41 -13.64
CA GLU A 68 -9.07 7.53 -14.06
C GLU A 68 -10.00 8.08 -12.97
N GLY A 69 -10.28 7.34 -11.89
CA GLY A 69 -11.18 7.83 -10.84
C GLY A 69 -10.51 8.63 -9.71
N PRO A 70 -11.31 9.28 -8.84
CA PRO A 70 -10.81 10.10 -7.76
C PRO A 70 -9.93 9.28 -6.80
N LEU A 71 -8.80 9.85 -6.39
CA LEU A 71 -7.86 9.16 -5.52
C LEU A 71 -8.53 8.83 -4.16
N PRO A 72 -8.38 7.61 -3.64
CA PRO A 72 -9.05 7.19 -2.41
C PRO A 72 -8.39 7.81 -1.16
N MET A 73 -7.15 8.28 -1.30
CA MET A 73 -6.34 8.96 -0.29
C MET A 73 -5.16 9.66 -0.97
N SER A 74 -4.43 10.48 -0.22
CA SER A 74 -3.21 11.12 -0.70
C SER A 74 -2.08 10.09 -0.86
N PRO A 75 -1.16 10.26 -1.83
CA PRO A 75 0.04 9.42 -1.91
C PRO A 75 0.84 9.38 -0.60
N GLU A 76 0.87 10.47 0.15
CA GLU A 76 1.54 10.60 1.44
C GLU A 76 0.93 9.68 2.50
N ASP A 77 -0.41 9.61 2.56
CA ASP A 77 -1.13 8.70 3.47
C ASP A 77 -0.88 7.24 3.10
N ALA A 78 -0.84 6.93 1.80
CA ALA A 78 -0.54 5.58 1.32
C ALA A 78 0.90 5.15 1.63
N ILE A 79 1.87 6.07 1.54
CA ILE A 79 3.26 5.83 1.95
C ILE A 79 3.32 5.59 3.46
N ALA A 80 2.67 6.45 4.26
CA ALA A 80 2.64 6.29 5.72
C ALA A 80 1.99 4.95 6.13
N LEU A 81 0.96 4.51 5.42
CA LEU A 81 0.38 3.18 5.59
C LEU A 81 1.39 2.08 5.27
N ALA A 82 2.08 2.16 4.13
CA ALA A 82 3.08 1.18 3.73
C ALA A 82 4.27 1.09 4.70
N GLU A 83 4.69 2.21 5.28
CA GLU A 83 5.73 2.26 6.32
C GLU A 83 5.27 1.64 7.64
N ARG A 84 4.03 1.90 8.06
CA ARG A 84 3.45 1.28 9.26
C ARG A 84 3.38 -0.24 9.10
N VAL A 85 2.90 -0.72 7.97
CA VAL A 85 2.85 -2.16 7.65
C VAL A 85 4.25 -2.79 7.66
N TYR A 86 5.23 -2.14 7.03
CA TYR A 86 6.62 -2.63 7.02
C TYR A 86 7.23 -2.73 8.43
N LYS A 87 6.95 -1.74 9.29
CA LYS A 87 7.38 -1.78 10.70
C LYS A 87 6.71 -2.90 11.48
N ILE A 88 5.41 -3.12 11.29
CA ILE A 88 4.65 -4.19 11.95
C ILE A 88 5.23 -5.56 11.56
N ASN A 89 5.57 -5.75 10.27
CA ASN A 89 6.07 -7.04 9.79
C ASN A 89 7.58 -7.28 10.02
N GLY A 90 8.20 -6.48 10.90
CA GLY A 90 9.57 -6.71 11.36
C GLY A 90 10.67 -6.31 10.37
N GLY A 91 10.37 -5.40 9.43
CA GLY A 91 11.31 -4.73 8.51
C GLY A 91 12.67 -5.42 8.35
N LYS A 92 12.68 -6.52 7.60
CA LYS A 92 13.84 -7.42 7.51
C LYS A 92 14.68 -7.18 6.28
#